data_AF-V6SRB8-F1
#
_entry.id   AF-V6SRB8-F1
#
_cell.length_a   1.000
_cell.length_b   1.000
_cell.length_c   1.000
_cell.angle_alpha   90.00
_cell.angle_beta   90.00
_cell.angle_gamma   90.00
#
_symmetry.space_group_name_H-M   'P 1'
#
loop_
_entity.id
_entity.type
_entity.pdbx_description
1 polymer ?
#
loop_
_entity_poly.entity_id
_entity_poly.type
_entity_poly.pdbx_seq_one_letter_code
_entity_poly.pdbx_strand_id
1 'polypeptide(L)'
;MFVFFLLLQSLFSCKLVLKTIKGIKDPKIETSATSRKYLYKNDMDTTRIVYFKNLQSFVSASKKKMLTIPNAIFFDKRGNFVDYRKSTTDCNAKVHDFIEELTNFSEAKKDSTRTMAQLKQLLASSNSNILSEQYADINVFITWVQYAGALNKEKAFDWVKLLEEAKQKGISVNYYLLNCDFQENWNMTKEQKEDLGLN
;
A
#
# COMPACT_ATOMS: atom_id res chain seq x y z
N MET A 1 -17.88 37.03 -34.33
CA MET A 1 -16.71 36.14 -34.39
C MET A 1 -15.87 36.30 -33.11
N PHE A 2 -16.40 35.87 -31.96
CA PHE A 2 -15.73 36.02 -30.65
C PHE A 2 -16.04 34.85 -29.70
N VAL A 3 -16.47 33.70 -30.26
CA VAL A 3 -16.86 32.50 -29.50
C VAL A 3 -15.77 31.41 -29.55
N PHE A 4 -14.67 31.63 -30.26
CA PHE A 4 -13.66 30.59 -30.51
C PHE A 4 -12.44 30.62 -29.57
N PHE A 5 -12.36 31.58 -28.64
CA PHE A 5 -11.16 31.76 -27.79
C PHE A 5 -11.29 31.21 -26.36
N LEU A 6 -12.48 30.73 -25.96
CA LEU A 6 -12.75 30.22 -24.60
C LEU A 6 -12.61 28.69 -24.46
N LEU A 7 -12.31 27.97 -25.54
CA LEU A 7 -12.18 26.51 -25.53
C LEU A 7 -10.73 26.00 -25.43
N LEU A 8 -9.71 26.87 -25.39
CA LEU A 8 -8.31 26.47 -25.31
C LEU A 8 -7.72 26.37 -23.89
N GLN A 9 -8.50 26.63 -22.84
CA GLN A 9 -8.02 26.54 -21.45
C GLN A 9 -8.32 25.21 -20.75
N SER A 10 -8.94 24.22 -21.43
CA SER A 10 -9.33 22.95 -20.80
C SER A 10 -8.30 21.81 -20.92
N LEU A 11 -7.12 22.04 -21.52
CA LEU A 11 -6.14 20.97 -21.76
C LEU A 11 -4.80 21.10 -21.02
N PHE A 12 -4.61 22.13 -20.18
CA PHE A 12 -3.48 22.14 -19.25
C PHE A 12 -3.78 21.28 -18.01
N SER A 13 -3.75 19.97 -18.26
CA SER A 13 -3.01 19.00 -17.47
C SER A 13 -3.27 19.01 -15.97
N CYS A 14 -4.16 18.11 -15.53
CA CYS A 14 -4.23 17.63 -14.15
C CYS A 14 -2.90 17.08 -13.60
N LYS A 15 -1.81 17.03 -14.40
CA LYS A 15 -0.47 16.61 -13.93
C LYS A 15 0.21 17.67 -13.05
N LEU A 16 -0.20 18.95 -13.09
CA LEU A 16 0.49 20.01 -12.34
C LEU A 16 0.01 20.18 -10.89
N VAL A 17 -1.24 19.82 -10.57
CA VAL A 17 -1.85 20.09 -9.25
C VAL A 17 -1.41 19.07 -8.17
N LEU A 18 -0.93 17.88 -8.55
CA LEU A 18 -0.37 16.92 -7.59
C LEU A 18 1.04 17.29 -7.11
N LYS A 19 1.79 18.12 -7.86
CA LYS A 19 3.17 18.50 -7.49
C LYS A 19 3.24 19.56 -6.37
N THR A 20 2.12 20.21 -6.04
CA THR A 20 2.02 21.25 -5.01
C THR A 20 1.59 20.74 -3.63
N ILE A 21 1.28 19.45 -3.48
CA ILE A 21 1.02 18.84 -2.17
C ILE A 21 2.38 18.56 -1.51
N LYS A 22 2.60 19.13 -0.31
CA LYS A 22 3.84 19.04 0.47
C LYS A 22 4.47 17.63 0.40
N GLY A 23 5.57 17.53 -0.34
CA GLY A 23 6.51 16.42 -0.24
C GLY A 23 6.37 15.30 -1.27
N ILE A 24 5.40 15.33 -2.19
CA ILE A 24 5.38 14.35 -3.31
C ILE A 24 6.62 14.60 -4.17
N LYS A 25 7.52 13.62 -4.21
CA LYS A 25 8.75 13.64 -5.01
C LYS A 25 8.48 12.96 -6.35
N ASP A 26 9.29 13.28 -7.36
CA ASP A 26 9.23 12.55 -8.63
C ASP A 26 9.52 11.07 -8.36
N PRO A 27 8.58 10.15 -8.70
CA PRO A 27 8.74 8.73 -8.44
C PRO A 27 9.93 8.20 -9.22
N LYS A 28 10.70 7.31 -8.59
CA LYS A 28 11.81 6.61 -9.23
C LYS A 28 11.56 5.12 -9.22
N ILE A 29 12.27 4.42 -10.08
CA ILE A 29 12.34 2.96 -10.05
C ILE A 29 13.15 2.56 -8.80
N GLU A 30 12.53 1.75 -7.96
CA GLU A 30 13.10 1.22 -6.72
C GLU A 30 13.66 -0.19 -6.90
N THR A 31 14.54 -0.55 -5.99
CA THR A 31 15.08 -1.90 -5.82
C THR A 31 14.76 -2.40 -4.42
N SER A 32 14.91 -3.70 -4.18
CA SER A 32 14.80 -4.25 -2.82
C SER A 32 15.85 -3.65 -1.87
N ALA A 33 17.03 -3.27 -2.36
CA ALA A 33 18.09 -2.68 -1.56
C ALA A 33 17.76 -1.24 -1.14
N THR A 34 17.27 -0.41 -2.07
CA THR A 34 16.87 0.98 -1.77
C THR A 34 15.66 1.02 -0.86
N SER A 35 14.67 0.14 -1.07
CA SER A 35 13.51 -0.03 -0.19
C SER A 35 13.91 -0.39 1.24
N ARG A 36 14.83 -1.35 1.41
CA ARG A 36 15.37 -1.73 2.73
C ARG A 36 16.09 -0.58 3.41
N LYS A 37 16.98 0.11 2.68
CA LYS A 37 17.72 1.25 3.20
C LYS A 37 16.78 2.36 3.68
N TYR A 38 15.70 2.60 2.94
CA TYR A 38 14.69 3.59 3.32
C TYR A 38 13.95 3.18 4.59
N LEU A 39 13.45 1.95 4.67
CA LEU A 39 12.76 1.45 5.86
C LEU A 39 13.67 1.46 7.10
N TYR A 40 14.92 1.01 6.97
CA TYR A 40 15.91 1.06 8.04
C TYR A 40 16.15 2.48 8.55
N LYS A 41 16.23 3.48 7.65
CA LYS A 41 16.38 4.90 8.03
C LYS A 41 15.17 5.46 8.80
N ASN A 42 14.00 4.84 8.69
CA ASN A 42 12.79 5.25 9.40
C ASN A 42 12.45 4.26 10.53
N ASP A 43 13.44 3.52 11.04
CA ASP A 43 13.32 2.60 12.19
C ASP A 43 12.28 1.48 11.99
N MET A 44 12.06 1.06 10.74
CA MET A 44 11.11 0.00 10.40
C MET A 44 11.80 -1.35 10.24
N ASP A 45 11.15 -2.42 10.71
CA ASP A 45 11.60 -3.79 10.44
C ASP A 45 11.56 -4.08 8.93
N THR A 46 12.67 -4.61 8.43
CA THR A 46 12.87 -4.92 7.01
C THR A 46 12.74 -6.40 6.67
N THR A 47 12.43 -7.24 7.66
CA THR A 47 12.31 -8.69 7.46
C THR A 47 11.12 -9.04 6.57
N ARG A 48 9.97 -8.34 6.72
CA ARG A 48 8.69 -8.66 6.06
C ARG A 48 8.30 -7.70 4.94
N ILE A 49 9.26 -7.39 4.06
CA ILE A 49 9.01 -6.55 2.88
C ILE A 49 8.47 -7.40 1.73
N VAL A 50 7.39 -6.91 1.11
CA VAL A 50 6.77 -7.50 -0.07
C VAL A 50 6.53 -6.41 -1.12
N TYR A 51 6.43 -6.79 -2.39
CA TYR A 51 6.20 -5.89 -3.52
C TYR A 51 5.39 -6.62 -4.60
N PHE A 52 4.77 -5.90 -5.53
CA PHE A 52 4.09 -6.56 -6.65
C PHE A 52 5.09 -7.26 -7.58
N LYS A 53 4.74 -8.42 -8.15
CA LYS A 53 5.65 -9.20 -9.00
C LYS A 53 6.06 -8.47 -10.29
N ASN A 54 5.15 -7.68 -10.85
CA ASN A 54 5.29 -6.96 -12.11
C ASN A 54 4.21 -5.88 -12.25
N LEU A 55 4.33 -5.06 -13.30
CA LEU A 55 3.37 -3.99 -13.61
C LEU A 55 1.93 -4.52 -13.74
N GLN A 56 1.73 -5.69 -14.36
CA GLN A 56 0.41 -6.28 -14.50
C GLN A 56 -0.22 -6.65 -13.15
N SER A 57 0.57 -7.12 -12.19
CA SER A 57 0.11 -7.45 -10.83
C SER A 57 -0.32 -6.20 -10.07
N PHE A 58 0.44 -5.11 -10.19
CA PHE A 58 0.11 -3.80 -9.64
C PHE A 58 -1.21 -3.26 -10.24
N VAL A 59 -1.33 -3.28 -11.57
CA VAL A 59 -2.55 -2.83 -12.28
C VAL A 59 -3.77 -3.69 -11.90
N SER A 60 -3.60 -5.01 -11.82
CA SER A 60 -4.66 -5.93 -11.41
C SER A 60 -5.13 -5.64 -9.98
N ALA A 61 -4.22 -5.38 -9.05
CA ALA A 61 -4.57 -5.01 -7.68
C ALA A 61 -5.34 -3.68 -7.62
N SER A 62 -4.91 -2.69 -8.41
CA SER A 62 -5.61 -1.40 -8.53
C SER A 62 -7.03 -1.57 -9.06
N LYS A 63 -7.21 -2.28 -10.19
CA LYS A 63 -8.52 -2.53 -10.80
C LYS A 63 -9.47 -3.29 -9.86
N LYS A 64 -8.94 -4.21 -9.05
CA LYS A 64 -9.71 -4.97 -8.03
C LYS A 64 -9.97 -4.17 -6.74
N LYS A 65 -9.60 -2.89 -6.68
CA LYS A 65 -9.70 -2.04 -5.48
C LYS A 65 -8.98 -2.65 -4.26
N MET A 66 -7.92 -3.41 -4.51
CA MET A 66 -7.04 -3.96 -3.47
C MET A 66 -5.83 -3.06 -3.20
N LEU A 67 -5.67 -1.98 -3.97
CA LEU A 67 -4.59 -1.01 -3.82
C LEU A 67 -5.14 0.36 -3.44
N THR A 68 -4.76 0.84 -2.26
CA THR A 68 -4.95 2.21 -1.79
C THR A 68 -3.73 2.56 -0.95
N ILE A 69 -3.22 3.79 -1.05
CA ILE A 69 -1.92 4.16 -0.49
C ILE A 69 -2.03 5.52 0.23
N PRO A 70 -1.58 5.65 1.50
CA PRO A 70 -1.33 4.55 2.44
C PRO A 70 -2.64 3.83 2.79
N ASN A 71 -2.57 2.54 3.11
CA ASN A 71 -3.67 1.77 3.68
C ASN A 71 -3.14 0.57 4.49
N ALA A 72 -3.96 0.06 5.41
CA ALA A 72 -3.75 -1.22 6.05
C ALA A 72 -4.85 -2.18 5.61
N ILE A 73 -4.45 -3.30 4.99
CA ILE A 73 -5.36 -4.32 4.46
C ILE A 73 -5.39 -5.47 5.45
N PHE A 74 -6.50 -5.62 6.18
CA PHE A 74 -6.65 -6.61 7.23
C PHE A 74 -7.26 -7.90 6.70
N PHE A 75 -6.75 -9.02 7.22
CA PHE A 75 -7.26 -10.36 6.95
C PHE A 75 -7.35 -11.15 8.25
N ASP A 76 -8.38 -11.98 8.38
CA ASP A 76 -8.51 -12.92 9.50
C ASP A 76 -7.60 -14.16 9.32
N LYS A 77 -7.59 -15.05 10.33
CA LYS A 77 -6.85 -16.32 10.29
C LYS A 77 -7.24 -17.27 9.15
N ARG A 78 -8.41 -17.07 8.54
CA ARG A 78 -8.88 -17.84 7.38
C ARG A 78 -8.50 -17.16 6.06
N GLY A 79 -7.88 -15.98 6.14
CA GLY A 79 -7.48 -15.17 4.99
C GLY A 79 -8.62 -14.38 4.36
N ASN A 80 -9.76 -14.20 5.03
CA ASN A 80 -10.85 -13.35 4.53
C ASN A 80 -10.51 -11.88 4.81
N PHE A 81 -10.82 -11.00 3.86
CA PHE A 81 -10.67 -9.57 4.08
C PHE A 81 -11.57 -9.10 5.24
N VAL A 82 -11.03 -8.23 6.09
CA VAL A 82 -11.78 -7.60 7.18
C VAL A 82 -11.90 -6.12 6.87
N ASP A 83 -13.15 -5.65 6.73
CA ASP A 83 -13.41 -4.24 6.46
C ASP A 83 -13.43 -3.48 7.79
N TYR A 84 -12.40 -2.65 8.01
CA TYR A 84 -12.34 -1.75 9.16
C TYR A 84 -13.31 -0.57 9.04
N ARG A 85 -13.86 -0.33 7.85
CA ARG A 85 -14.75 0.80 7.59
C ARG A 85 -16.18 0.46 8.02
N LYS A 86 -16.86 1.43 8.62
CA LYS A 86 -18.27 1.33 8.98
C LYS A 86 -19.18 1.70 7.80
N SER A 87 -18.66 2.49 6.85
CA SER A 87 -19.36 2.87 5.61
C SER A 87 -18.44 2.85 4.38
N THR A 88 -19.02 2.78 3.18
CA THR A 88 -18.27 2.84 1.91
C THR A 88 -17.65 4.20 1.63
N THR A 89 -18.09 5.25 2.34
CA THR A 89 -17.55 6.62 2.26
C THR A 89 -16.41 6.87 3.24
N ASP A 90 -16.15 5.94 4.17
CA ASP A 90 -15.08 6.11 5.15
C ASP A 90 -13.71 6.06 4.47
N CYS A 91 -12.87 7.04 4.83
CA CYS A 91 -11.49 7.14 4.39
C CYS A 91 -10.55 6.33 5.29
N ASN A 92 -9.30 6.12 4.84
CA ASN A 92 -8.25 5.39 5.56
C ASN A 92 -7.83 6.05 6.89
N ALA A 93 -8.41 7.20 7.24
CA ALA A 93 -8.22 7.82 8.56
C ALA A 93 -8.68 6.92 9.72
N LYS A 94 -9.60 5.97 9.48
CA LYS A 94 -10.11 5.03 10.50
C LYS A 94 -9.23 3.82 10.77
N VAL A 95 -8.13 3.66 10.04
CA VAL A 95 -7.18 2.57 10.28
C VAL A 95 -6.56 2.68 11.67
N HIS A 96 -6.25 3.91 12.12
CA HIS A 96 -5.67 4.15 13.45
C HIS A 96 -6.59 3.61 14.55
N ASP A 97 -7.82 4.14 14.63
CA ASP A 97 -8.85 3.73 15.59
C ASP A 97 -9.07 2.20 15.56
N PHE A 98 -9.10 1.60 14.37
CA PHE A 98 -9.30 0.16 14.23
C PHE A 98 -8.13 -0.68 14.77
N ILE A 99 -6.89 -0.20 14.65
CA ILE A 99 -5.72 -0.88 15.22
C ILE A 99 -5.74 -0.79 16.76
N GLU A 100 -6.21 0.33 17.33
CA GLU A 100 -6.36 0.47 18.78
C GLU A 100 -7.43 -0.47 19.35
N GLU A 101 -8.43 -0.86 18.54
CA GLU A 101 -9.53 -1.74 18.91
C GLU A 101 -9.37 -3.21 18.44
N LEU A 102 -8.15 -3.68 18.13
CA LEU A 102 -7.94 -5.05 17.59
C LEU A 102 -8.42 -6.18 18.51
N THR A 103 -8.67 -5.92 19.79
CA THR A 103 -9.30 -6.91 20.68
C THR A 103 -10.70 -7.31 20.20
N ASN A 104 -11.40 -6.43 19.47
CA ASN A 104 -12.75 -6.65 18.93
C ASN A 104 -12.71 -7.10 17.46
N PHE A 105 -11.54 -7.46 16.93
CA PHE A 105 -11.35 -7.80 15.51
C PHE A 105 -12.27 -8.93 15.02
N SER A 106 -12.60 -9.89 15.89
CA SER A 106 -13.49 -11.00 15.57
C SER A 106 -14.91 -10.56 15.22
N GLU A 107 -15.35 -9.40 15.68
CA GLU A 107 -16.68 -8.82 15.44
C GLU A 107 -16.76 -8.04 14.13
N ALA A 108 -15.61 -7.65 13.58
CA ALA A 108 -15.54 -6.88 12.35
C ALA A 108 -16.09 -7.65 11.14
N LYS A 109 -16.64 -6.89 10.19
CA LYS A 109 -17.27 -7.43 8.97
C LYS A 109 -16.22 -8.09 8.08
N LYS A 110 -16.51 -9.33 7.68
CA LYS A 110 -15.64 -10.14 6.83
C LYS A 110 -16.20 -10.22 5.41
N ASP A 111 -15.31 -10.23 4.43
CA ASP A 111 -15.60 -10.45 3.02
C ASP A 111 -14.76 -11.62 2.51
N SER A 112 -15.41 -12.76 2.28
CA SER A 112 -14.76 -13.98 1.78
C SER A 112 -14.48 -13.95 0.28
N THR A 113 -14.99 -12.97 -0.47
CA THR A 113 -14.74 -12.83 -1.91
C THR A 113 -13.37 -12.22 -2.21
N ARG A 114 -12.82 -11.49 -1.23
CA ARG A 114 -11.49 -10.87 -1.27
C ARG A 114 -10.60 -11.57 -0.26
N THR A 115 -9.62 -12.32 -0.75
CA THR A 115 -8.80 -13.17 0.12
C THR A 115 -7.32 -12.79 0.12
N MET A 116 -6.66 -13.10 1.23
CA MET A 116 -5.21 -12.93 1.38
C MET A 116 -4.47 -13.76 0.32
N ALA A 117 -4.98 -14.94 -0.03
CA ALA A 117 -4.39 -15.79 -1.07
C ALA A 117 -4.39 -15.10 -2.44
N GLN A 118 -5.49 -14.44 -2.83
CA GLN A 118 -5.55 -13.67 -4.07
C GLN A 118 -4.54 -12.52 -4.07
N LEU A 119 -4.36 -11.83 -2.94
CA LEU A 119 -3.35 -10.78 -2.82
C LEU A 119 -1.95 -11.37 -2.94
N LYS A 120 -1.61 -12.41 -2.16
CA LYS A 120 -0.29 -13.07 -2.19
C LYS A 120 0.10 -13.57 -3.59
N GLN A 121 -0.86 -13.99 -4.42
CA GLN A 121 -0.59 -14.38 -5.81
C GLN A 121 0.00 -13.24 -6.67
N LEU A 122 -0.28 -11.97 -6.33
CA LEU A 122 0.21 -10.78 -7.02
C LEU A 122 1.56 -10.28 -6.47
N LEU A 123 2.03 -10.84 -5.34
CA LEU A 123 3.17 -10.34 -4.59
C LEU A 123 4.41 -11.22 -4.69
N ALA A 124 5.58 -10.60 -4.64
CA ALA A 124 6.87 -11.22 -4.46
C ALA A 124 7.53 -10.68 -3.19
N SER A 125 8.54 -11.40 -2.72
CA SER A 125 9.45 -10.97 -1.67
C SER A 125 10.85 -11.47 -2.00
N SER A 126 11.87 -10.79 -1.49
CA SER A 126 13.24 -11.31 -1.50
C SER A 126 13.41 -12.52 -0.57
N ASN A 127 12.50 -12.72 0.38
CA ASN A 127 12.41 -13.92 1.18
C ASN A 127 11.11 -14.65 0.82
N SER A 128 11.21 -15.65 -0.06
CA SER A 128 10.05 -16.38 -0.59
C SER A 128 9.21 -17.06 0.50
N ASN A 129 9.82 -17.40 1.64
CA ASN A 129 9.15 -18.13 2.71
C ASN A 129 8.08 -17.29 3.41
N ILE A 130 8.21 -15.96 3.39
CA ILE A 130 7.30 -15.02 4.07
C ILE A 130 5.87 -15.11 3.53
N LEU A 131 5.75 -15.34 2.22
CA LEU A 131 4.43 -15.49 1.60
C LEU A 131 3.81 -16.88 1.85
N SER A 132 4.59 -17.88 2.23
CA SER A 132 4.10 -19.23 2.60
C SER A 132 3.86 -19.42 4.10
N GLU A 133 4.15 -18.44 4.94
CA GLU A 133 3.92 -18.54 6.38
C GLU A 133 2.45 -18.75 6.74
N GLN A 134 2.24 -19.47 7.84
CA GLN A 134 0.92 -19.64 8.44
C GLN A 134 0.33 -18.28 8.83
N TYR A 135 -0.99 -18.18 8.72
CA TYR A 135 -1.70 -16.96 9.07
C TYR A 135 -1.73 -16.82 10.59
N ALA A 136 -1.40 -15.63 11.09
CA ALA A 136 -1.72 -15.25 12.46
C ALA A 136 -3.23 -15.07 12.62
N ASP A 137 -3.71 -14.77 13.82
CA ASP A 137 -5.14 -14.48 14.00
C ASP A 137 -5.57 -13.24 13.20
N ILE A 138 -4.66 -12.27 13.10
CA ILE A 138 -4.80 -11.03 12.34
C ILE A 138 -3.59 -10.89 11.41
N ASN A 139 -3.83 -10.67 10.12
CA ASN A 139 -2.78 -10.48 9.13
C ASN A 139 -2.98 -9.15 8.41
N VAL A 140 -1.95 -8.32 8.32
CA VAL A 140 -2.06 -6.95 7.82
C VAL A 140 -1.05 -6.69 6.70
N PHE A 141 -1.49 -6.18 5.56
CA PHE A 141 -0.59 -5.62 4.55
C PHE A 141 -0.66 -4.10 4.62
N ILE A 142 0.44 -3.47 5.00
CA ILE A 142 0.55 -2.02 5.08
C ILE A 142 1.15 -1.53 3.77
N THR A 143 0.36 -0.83 2.97
CA THR A 143 0.82 -0.25 1.71
C THR A 143 1.58 1.03 1.97
N TRP A 144 2.74 1.16 1.35
CA TRP A 144 3.56 2.35 1.43
C TRP A 144 4.28 2.60 0.10
N VAL A 145 4.69 3.85 -0.10
CA VAL A 145 5.53 4.32 -1.20
C VAL A 145 6.53 5.34 -0.66
N GLN A 146 7.75 5.29 -1.16
CA GLN A 146 8.84 6.17 -0.75
C GLN A 146 8.62 7.62 -1.21
N TYR A 147 7.97 7.81 -2.36
CA TYR A 147 7.91 9.10 -3.04
C TYR A 147 6.61 9.92 -2.79
N ALA A 148 5.63 9.42 -2.04
CA ALA A 148 4.38 10.15 -1.75
C ALA A 148 4.50 11.25 -0.67
N GLY A 149 5.72 11.63 -0.27
CA GLY A 149 5.92 12.70 0.71
C GLY A 149 5.53 12.35 2.14
N ALA A 150 5.23 13.38 2.94
CA ALA A 150 5.02 13.26 4.39
C ALA A 150 3.81 12.40 4.76
N LEU A 151 2.74 12.46 3.95
CA LEU A 151 1.48 11.75 4.21
C LEU A 151 1.64 10.23 4.35
N ASN A 152 2.60 9.65 3.63
CA ASN A 152 2.86 8.22 3.69
C ASN A 152 3.72 7.83 4.89
N LYS A 153 4.73 8.65 5.19
CA LYS A 153 5.64 8.45 6.31
C LYS A 153 4.92 8.52 7.64
N GLU A 154 4.01 9.48 7.80
CA GLU A 154 3.27 9.68 9.05
C GLU A 154 2.32 8.50 9.28
N LYS A 155 1.48 8.15 8.31
CA LYS A 155 0.41 7.16 8.58
C LYS A 155 0.87 5.71 8.57
N ALA A 156 1.60 5.28 7.54
CA ALA A 156 1.92 3.86 7.38
C ALA A 156 2.85 3.36 8.51
N PHE A 157 3.83 4.16 8.90
CA PHE A 157 4.80 3.78 9.94
C PHE A 157 4.26 3.94 11.35
N ASP A 158 3.33 4.88 11.59
CA ASP A 158 2.64 4.93 12.88
C ASP A 158 1.73 3.71 13.08
N TRP A 159 1.07 3.21 12.02
CA TRP A 159 0.33 1.95 12.09
C TRP A 159 1.23 0.74 12.39
N VAL A 160 2.46 0.71 11.87
CA VAL A 160 3.43 -0.33 12.24
C VAL A 160 3.71 -0.32 13.73
N LYS A 161 3.98 0.87 14.31
CA LYS A 161 4.24 1.00 15.75
C LYS A 161 3.06 0.51 16.58
N LEU A 162 1.84 0.90 16.23
CA LEU A 162 0.63 0.44 16.91
C LEU A 162 0.45 -1.08 16.82
N LEU A 163 0.75 -1.68 15.67
CA LEU A 163 0.68 -3.14 15.50
C LEU A 163 1.76 -3.86 16.33
N GLU A 164 2.96 -3.28 16.48
CA GLU A 164 3.98 -3.81 17.39
C GLU A 164 3.58 -3.68 18.86
N GLU A 165 2.99 -2.56 19.27
CA GLU A 165 2.41 -2.42 20.61
C GLU A 165 1.30 -3.44 20.87
N ALA A 166 0.42 -3.68 19.88
CA ALA A 166 -0.61 -4.70 19.95
C ALA A 166 0.00 -6.11 20.13
N LYS A 167 1.08 -6.44 19.41
CA LYS A 167 1.81 -7.70 19.58
C LYS A 167 2.41 -7.83 20.99
N GLN A 168 3.00 -6.75 21.53
CA GLN A 168 3.53 -6.73 22.90
C GLN A 168 2.44 -6.97 23.96
N LYS A 169 1.20 -6.55 23.67
CA LYS A 169 0.01 -6.82 24.50
C LYS A 169 -0.56 -8.24 24.31
N GLY A 170 0.09 -9.10 23.51
CA GLY A 170 -0.30 -10.48 23.29
C GLY A 170 -1.28 -10.71 22.13
N ILE A 171 -1.57 -9.70 21.32
CA ILE A 171 -2.43 -9.88 20.14
C ILE A 171 -1.63 -10.59 19.03
N SER A 172 -2.17 -11.72 18.54
CA SER A 172 -1.59 -12.52 17.46
C SER A 172 -1.75 -11.82 16.11
N VAL A 173 -0.76 -10.97 15.78
CA VAL A 173 -0.73 -10.15 14.56
C VAL A 173 0.55 -10.40 13.76
N ASN A 174 0.38 -10.67 12.47
CA ASN A 174 1.44 -10.57 11.47
C ASN A 174 1.19 -9.35 10.58
N TYR A 175 2.23 -8.57 10.29
CA TYR A 175 2.13 -7.53 9.25
C TYR A 175 3.24 -7.63 8.21
N TYR A 176 2.95 -7.12 7.02
CA TYR A 176 3.83 -7.10 5.87
C TYR A 176 3.89 -5.67 5.34
N LEU A 177 5.10 -5.20 5.02
CA LEU A 177 5.30 -3.89 4.41
C LEU A 177 5.25 -4.03 2.90
N LEU A 178 4.11 -3.70 2.32
CA LEU A 178 3.86 -3.75 0.88
C LEU A 178 4.34 -2.46 0.21
N ASN A 179 5.55 -2.52 -0.36
CA ASN A 179 6.07 -1.45 -1.18
C ASN A 179 5.28 -1.39 -2.50
N CYS A 180 4.74 -0.21 -2.80
CA CYS A 180 3.95 0.08 -3.99
C CYS A 180 4.67 1.02 -4.98
N ASP A 181 5.96 1.32 -4.76
CA ASP A 181 6.80 2.01 -5.72
C ASP A 181 7.08 1.08 -6.92
N PHE A 182 7.30 1.68 -8.10
CA PHE A 182 7.69 0.93 -9.29
C PHE A 182 9.02 0.23 -9.04
N GLN A 183 9.10 -1.07 -9.34
CA GLN A 183 10.31 -1.86 -9.08
C GLN A 183 11.12 -2.12 -10.35
N GLU A 184 12.44 -2.16 -10.22
CA GLU A 184 13.36 -2.47 -11.32
C GLU A 184 13.09 -3.86 -11.91
N ASN A 185 12.83 -4.84 -11.05
CA ASN A 185 12.55 -6.22 -11.44
C ASN A 185 11.20 -6.42 -12.18
N TRP A 186 10.40 -5.36 -12.38
CA TRP A 186 9.23 -5.41 -13.24
C TRP A 186 9.61 -5.43 -14.72
N ASN A 187 10.88 -5.17 -15.06
CA ASN A 187 11.42 -5.20 -16.42
C ASN A 187 10.56 -4.38 -17.41
N MET A 188 10.13 -3.19 -16.97
CA MET A 188 9.30 -2.30 -17.80
C MET A 188 10.07 -1.85 -19.04
N THR A 189 9.38 -1.79 -20.17
CA THR A 189 9.92 -1.25 -21.43
C THR A 189 10.20 0.25 -21.27
N LYS A 190 11.01 0.80 -22.18
CA LYS A 190 11.25 2.24 -22.23
C LYS A 190 9.95 3.04 -22.37
N GLU A 191 9.09 2.62 -23.30
CA GLU A 191 7.76 3.21 -23.52
C GLU A 191 6.90 3.21 -22.24
N GLN A 192 6.85 2.06 -21.53
CA GLN A 192 6.12 1.98 -20.26
C GLN A 192 6.65 2.94 -19.19
N LYS A 193 7.98 3.13 -19.12
CA LYS A 193 8.59 4.07 -18.18
C LYS A 193 8.22 5.51 -18.54
N GLU A 194 8.30 5.87 -19.81
CA GLU A 194 7.93 7.19 -20.34
C GLU A 194 6.45 7.51 -20.06
N ASP A 195 5.54 6.57 -20.33
CA ASP A 195 4.10 6.71 -20.04
C ASP A 195 3.80 6.96 -18.56
N LEU A 196 4.59 6.36 -17.68
CA LEU A 196 4.49 6.51 -16.23
C LEU A 196 5.27 7.72 -15.69
N GLY A 197 5.97 8.47 -16.54
CA GLY A 197 6.78 9.62 -16.14
C GLY A 197 8.03 9.27 -15.36
N LEU A 198 8.58 8.06 -15.58
CA LEU A 198 9.82 7.57 -14.98
C LEU A 198 10.96 7.87 -15.96
N ASN A 199 11.71 8.94 -15.73
CA ASN A 199 12.88 9.32 -16.52
C ASN A 199 14.16 8.67 -15.98
#